data_AF-A0A1Y5PBA9-F1
#
_entry.id   AF-A0A1Y5PBA9-F1
#
_cell.length_a   1.000
_cell.length_b   1.000
_cell.length_c   1.000
_cell.angle_alpha   90.00
_cell.angle_beta   90.00
_cell.angle_gamma   90.00
#
_symmetry.space_group_name_H-M   'P 1'
#
loop_
_entity.id
_entity.type
_entity.pdbx_description
1 polymer ?
#
loop_
_entity_poly.entity_id
_entity_poly.type
_entity_poly.pdbx_seq_one_letter_code
_entity_poly.pdbx_strand_id
1 'polypeptide(L)' 'MTSMDLVQIAGVPWPRYKLVALALGLIVFVVVGLVTVSAAPAVLLAAGTSTVVWLAFGLRRPRRR' A
#
# COMPACT_ATOMS: atom_id res chain seq x y z
N MET A 1 19.99 -10.86 3.87
CA MET A 1 19.25 -9.58 3.82
C MET A 1 19.67 -8.87 2.55
N THR A 2 19.09 -9.23 1.40
CA THR A 2 19.45 -8.64 0.11
C THR A 2 18.85 -7.25 0.01
N SER A 3 19.68 -6.25 -0.32
CA SER A 3 19.33 -4.84 -0.53
C SER A 3 18.09 -4.63 -1.46
N MET A 4 17.75 -5.63 -2.27
CA MET A 4 16.64 -5.70 -3.23
C MET A 4 15.22 -5.56 -2.65
N ASP A 5 15.06 -5.54 -1.33
CA ASP A 5 13.76 -5.40 -0.64
C ASP A 5 13.42 -3.95 -0.23
N LEU A 6 14.41 -3.06 -0.26
CA LEU A 6 14.29 -1.67 0.15
C LEU A 6 14.46 -0.76 -1.08
N VAL A 7 13.57 0.22 -1.21
CA VAL A 7 13.60 1.26 -2.23
C VAL A 7 13.96 2.56 -1.55
N GLN A 8 14.99 3.24 -2.03
CA GLN A 8 15.36 4.56 -1.51
C GLN A 8 14.36 5.60 -2.02
N ILE A 9 13.67 6.27 -1.11
CA ILE A 9 12.70 7.32 -1.42
C ILE A 9 13.05 8.52 -0.56
N ALA A 10 13.41 9.63 -1.20
CA ALA A 10 13.83 10.88 -0.51
C ALA A 10 14.89 10.64 0.58
N GLY A 11 15.87 9.76 0.31
CA GLY A 11 16.94 9.40 1.26
C GLY A 11 16.53 8.44 2.37
N VAL A 12 15.27 7.99 2.42
CA VAL A 12 14.79 7.02 3.40
C VAL A 12 14.64 5.64 2.74
N PRO A 13 15.21 4.56 3.31
CA PRO A 13 14.98 3.21 2.82
C PRO A 13 13.55 2.76 3.14
N TRP A 14 12.70 2.73 2.13
CA TRP A 14 11.33 2.24 2.21
C TRP A 14 11.23 0.77 1.86
N PRO A 15 10.55 -0.05 2.67
CA PRO A 15 10.24 -1.41 2.27
C PRO A 15 9.32 -1.47 1.04
N ARG A 16 9.64 -2.34 0.07
CA ARG A 16 8.85 -2.52 -1.17
C ARG A 16 7.36 -2.79 -0.93
N TYR A 17 7.01 -3.49 0.15
CA TYR A 17 5.60 -3.81 0.45
C TYR A 17 4.74 -2.56 0.68
N LYS A 18 5.34 -1.45 1.15
CA LYS A 18 4.61 -0.18 1.31
C LYS A 18 4.22 0.41 -0.05
N LEU A 19 5.10 0.29 -1.05
CA LEU A 19 4.81 0.72 -2.41
C LEU A 19 3.73 -0.14 -3.06
N VAL A 20 3.78 -1.46 -2.84
CA VAL A 20 2.74 -2.39 -3.32
C VAL A 20 1.39 -2.05 -2.69
N ALA A 21 1.36 -1.74 -1.39
CA ALA A 21 0.14 -1.31 -0.70
C ALA A 21 -0.46 -0.04 -1.31
N LEU A 22 0.36 0.98 -1.59
CA LEU A 22 -0.07 2.21 -2.24
C LEU A 22 -0.55 1.99 -3.68
N ALA A 23 0.16 1.17 -4.45
CA ALA A 23 -0.22 0.84 -5.82
C ALA A 23 -1.58 0.12 -5.87
N LEU A 24 -1.81 -0.86 -4.97
CA LEU A 24 -3.12 -1.51 -4.85
C LEU A 24 -4.21 -0.51 -4.45
N GLY A 25 -3.93 0.37 -3.48
CA GLY A 25 -4.86 1.44 -3.11
C GLY A 25 -5.26 2.32 -4.30
N LEU A 26 -4.28 2.74 -5.10
CA LEU A 26 -4.52 3.54 -6.30
C LEU A 26 -5.39 2.79 -7.32
N ILE A 27 -5.11 1.51 -7.54
CA ILE A 27 -5.92 0.66 -8.44
C ILE A 27 -7.36 0.59 -7.93
N VAL A 28 -7.57 0.34 -6.63
CA VAL A 28 -8.91 0.32 -6.04
C VAL A 28 -9.60 1.68 -6.16
N PHE A 29 -8.88 2.78 -5.95
CA PHE A 29 -9.42 4.14 -6.11
C PHE A 29 -9.96 4.34 -7.53
N VAL A 30 -9.16 3.99 -8.54
CA VAL A 30 -9.53 4.13 -9.96
C VAL A 30 -10.72 3.23 -10.28
N VAL A 31 -10.67 1.95 -9.93
CA VAL A 31 -11.74 0.99 -10.22
C VAL A 31 -13.05 1.40 -9.56
N VAL A 32 -13.04 1.71 -8.26
CA VAL A 32 -14.24 2.12 -7.53
C VAL A 32 -14.75 3.45 -8.08
N GLY A 33 -13.87 4.43 -8.29
CA GLY A 33 -14.24 5.74 -8.82
C GLY A 33 -14.90 5.65 -10.20
N LEU A 34 -14.40 4.79 -11.09
CA LEU A 34 -15.00 4.54 -12.40
C LEU A 34 -16.35 3.82 -12.30
N VAL A 35 -16.47 2.82 -11.43
CA VAL A 35 -17.70 2.03 -11.28
C VAL A 35 -18.81 2.82 -10.59
N THR A 36 -18.48 3.60 -9.56
CA THR A 36 -19.47 4.31 -8.74
C THR A 36 -19.68 5.76 -9.16
N VAL A 37 -18.80 6.32 -9.99
CA VAL A 37 -18.79 7.74 -10.38
C VAL A 37 -18.87 8.66 -9.14
N SER A 38 -18.21 8.27 -8.05
CA SER A 38 -18.29 8.94 -6.76
C SER A 38 -16.97 8.88 -6.02
N ALA A 39 -16.50 10.04 -5.56
CA ALA A 39 -15.23 10.16 -4.85
C ALA A 39 -15.29 9.57 -3.44
N ALA A 40 -16.45 9.64 -2.76
CA ALA A 40 -16.58 9.22 -1.37
C ALA A 40 -16.27 7.72 -1.14
N PRO A 41 -16.92 6.76 -1.82
CA PRO A 41 -16.58 5.34 -1.66
C PRO A 41 -15.20 5.00 -2.22
N ALA A 42 -14.76 5.70 -3.28
CA ALA A 42 -13.47 5.47 -3.91
C ALA A 42 -12.30 5.74 -2.96
N VAL A 43 -12.28 6.91 -2.29
CA VAL A 43 -11.20 7.26 -1.35
C VAL A 43 -11.19 6.31 -0.16
N LEU A 44 -12.36 6.00 0.42
CA LEU A 44 -12.46 5.14 1.60
C LEU A 44 -11.98 3.71 1.32
N LEU A 45 -12.42 3.12 0.20
CA LEU A 45 -12.01 1.76 -0.17
C LEU A 45 -10.53 1.70 -0.53
N ALA A 46 -10.00 2.72 -1.22
CA ALA A 46 -8.58 2.80 -1.54
C ALA A 46 -7.69 2.91 -0.29
N ALA A 47 -8.06 3.80 0.65
CA ALA A 47 -7.34 3.99 1.90
C ALA A 47 -7.43 2.74 2.79
N GLY A 48 -8.62 2.13 2.89
CA GLY A 48 -8.83 0.87 3.60
C GLY A 48 -7.98 -0.26 3.03
N THR A 49 -8.00 -0.44 1.71
CA THR A 49 -7.21 -1.48 1.03
C THR A 49 -5.71 -1.28 1.28
N SER A 50 -5.21 -0.05 1.11
CA SER A 50 -3.79 0.27 1.36
C SER A 50 -3.39 -0.07 2.80
N THR A 51 -4.25 0.27 3.76
CA THR A 51 -4.01 0.03 5.18
C THR A 51 -3.98 -1.47 5.49
N VAL A 52 -4.95 -2.23 4.99
CA VAL A 52 -5.02 -3.69 5.20
C VAL A 52 -3.80 -4.37 4.60
N VAL A 53 -3.42 -4.03 3.37
CA VAL A 53 -2.24 -4.60 2.70
C VAL A 53 -0.97 -4.25 3.47
N TRP A 54 -0.80 -2.98 3.85
CA TRP A 54 0.34 -2.52 4.63
C TRP A 54 0.47 -3.27 5.96
N LEU A 55 -0.64 -3.42 6.71
CA LEU A 55 -0.66 -4.14 7.99
C LEU A 55 -0.41 -5.63 7.81
N ALA A 56 -1.04 -6.28 6.83
CA ALA A 56 -0.85 -7.70 6.57
C ALA A 56 0.62 -8.05 6.30
N PHE A 57 1.31 -7.24 5.51
CA PHE A 57 2.74 -7.43 5.25
C PHE A 57 3.63 -6.97 6.41
N GLY A 58 3.24 -5.92 7.14
CA GLY A 58 3.95 -5.45 8.33
C GLY A 58 3.94 -6.46 9.48
N LEU A 59 2.80 -7.13 9.71
CA LEU A 59 2.63 -8.17 10.73
C LEU A 59 3.34 -9.48 10.36
N ARG A 60 3.43 -9.82 9.06
CA ARG A 60 4.12 -11.02 8.58
C ARG A 60 5.65 -10.93 8.64
N ARG A 61 6.23 -9.75 8.82
CA ARG A 61 7.65 -9.60 9.16
C ARG A 61 7.80 -9.64 10.68
N PRO A 62 8.09 -10.80 11.31
CA PRO A 62 8.48 -10.80 12.70
C PRO A 62 9.67 -9.88 12.85
N ARG A 63 9.53 -8.89 13.74
CA ARG A 63 10.64 -8.07 14.23
C ARG A 63 11.56 -9.06 14.93
N ARG A 64 12.56 -9.62 14.23
CA ARG A 64 13.68 -10.32 14.88
C ARG A 64 14.34 -9.27 15.77
N ARG A 65 13.97 -9.29 17.05
CA ARG A 65 14.71 -8.65 18.13
C ARG A 65 16.02 -9.39 18.31
#